data_AF-A0A432HE67-F1
#
_entry.id   AF-A0A432HE67-F1
#
_cell.length_a   1.000
_cell.length_b   1.000
_cell.length_c   1.000
_cell.angle_alpha   90.00
_cell.angle_beta   90.00
_cell.angle_gamma   90.00
#
_symmetry.space_group_name_H-M   'P 1'
#
loop_
_entity.id
_entity.type
_entity.pdbx_description
1 polymer ?
#
loop_
_entity_poly.entity_id
_entity_poly.type
_entity_poly.pdbx_seq_one_letter_code
_entity_poly.pdbx_strand_id
1 'polypeptide(L)'
;MPDLEEFQVVFTRKDPEDPLSPDHLQVRVATNGKRESITQKIVEACLQTVEMRPEVLFVPKNDIYDPDKGFKSKRIVDLRNKVEK
;
A
#
# COMPACT_ATOMS: atom_id res chain seq x y z
N MET A 1 9.05 -2.73 13.16
CA MET A 1 8.04 -1.86 13.81
C MET A 1 7.10 -2.77 14.59
N PRO A 2 7.12 -2.75 15.93
CA PRO A 2 6.37 -3.72 16.73
C PRO A 2 4.85 -3.55 16.64
N ASP A 3 4.36 -2.35 16.32
CA ASP A 3 2.92 -2.05 16.28
C ASP A 3 2.26 -2.30 14.90
N LEU A 4 3.04 -2.76 13.91
CA LEU A 4 2.55 -3.06 12.57
C LEU A 4 2.04 -4.50 12.50
N GLU A 5 0.74 -4.68 12.25
CA GLU A 5 0.15 -6.03 12.20
C GLU A 5 0.19 -6.61 10.79
N GLU A 6 -0.26 -5.85 9.80
CA GLU A 6 -0.23 -6.24 8.40
C GLU A 6 0.04 -5.04 7.48
N PHE A 7 0.58 -5.33 6.30
CA PHE A 7 0.76 -4.32 5.27
C PHE A 7 0.58 -4.90 3.86
N GLN A 8 0.27 -4.01 2.92
CA GLN A 8 0.22 -4.28 1.49
C GLN A 8 0.64 -3.03 0.71
N VAL A 9 1.54 -3.23 -0.24
CA VAL A 9 1.97 -2.20 -1.19
C VAL A 9 1.12 -2.31 -2.44
N VAL A 10 0.51 -1.20 -2.84
CA VAL A 10 -0.40 -1.11 -3.98
C VAL A 10 0.13 -0.07 -4.95
N PHE A 11 0.42 -0.51 -6.17
CA PHE A 11 0.68 0.38 -7.29
C PHE A 11 -0.64 0.71 -7.97
N THR A 12 -0.97 1.99 -8.03
CA THR A 12 -2.17 2.49 -8.70
C THR A 12 -1.81 3.71 -9.53
N ARG A 13 -2.80 4.33 -10.16
CA ARG A 13 -2.70 5.67 -10.74
C ARG A 13 -3.41 6.66 -9.84
N LYS A 14 -3.02 7.94 -9.92
CA LYS A 14 -3.72 9.02 -9.21
C LYS A 14 -5.18 9.13 -9.67
N ASP A 15 -5.40 8.95 -10.96
CA ASP A 15 -6.71 8.81 -11.60
C ASP A 15 -6.76 7.44 -12.29
N PRO A 16 -7.58 6.49 -11.78
CA PRO A 16 -7.72 5.17 -12.37
C PRO A 16 -8.36 5.17 -13.77
N GLU A 17 -9.11 6.20 -14.13
CA GLU A 17 -9.81 6.28 -15.41
C GLU A 17 -8.95 6.91 -16.51
N ASP A 18 -7.88 7.63 -16.13
CA ASP A 18 -6.93 8.26 -17.05
C ASP A 18 -5.64 7.41 -17.25
N PRO A 19 -5.43 6.80 -18.44
CA PRO A 19 -4.23 6.02 -18.76
C PRO A 19 -2.93 6.83 -18.85
N LEU A 20 -2.98 8.16 -18.78
CA LEU A 20 -1.82 9.05 -18.72
C LEU A 20 -1.57 9.60 -17.31
N SER A 21 -2.47 9.31 -16.38
CA SER A 21 -2.32 9.72 -14.99
C SER A 21 -1.07 9.12 -14.36
N PRO A 22 -0.29 9.90 -13.59
CA PRO A 22 0.94 9.42 -12.98
C PRO A 22 0.68 8.25 -12.03
N ASP A 23 1.69 7.38 -11.95
CA ASP A 23 1.71 6.30 -10.97
C ASP A 23 1.68 6.88 -9.56
N HIS A 24 0.93 6.20 -8.70
CA HIS A 24 0.71 6.57 -7.31
C HIS A 24 0.92 5.35 -6.43
N LEU A 25 1.81 5.50 -5.44
CA LEU A 25 2.17 4.43 -4.53
C LEU A 25 1.29 4.52 -3.27
N GLN A 26 0.54 3.46 -2.99
CA GLN A 26 -0.25 3.34 -1.77
C GLN A 26 0.32 2.24 -0.88
N VAL A 27 0.42 2.51 0.41
CA VAL A 27 0.78 1.51 1.42
C VAL A 27 -0.41 1.36 2.35
N ARG A 28 -1.11 0.23 2.21
CA ARG A 28 -2.21 -0.16 3.09
C ARG A 28 -1.65 -0.82 4.35
N VAL A 29 -2.13 -0.39 5.50
CA VAL A 29 -1.56 -0.75 6.80
C VAL A 29 -2.67 -1.09 7.79
N ALA A 30 -2.53 -2.23 8.46
CA ALA A 30 -3.25 -2.55 9.69
C ALA A 30 -2.32 -2.38 10.89
N THR A 31 -2.78 -1.64 11.91
CA THR A 31 -1.98 -1.35 13.10
C THR A 31 -2.86 -1.04 14.31
N ASN A 32 -2.36 -1.42 15.48
CA ASN A 32 -2.87 -1.00 16.79
C ASN A 32 -2.05 0.14 17.42
N GLY A 33 -1.03 0.64 16.71
CA GLY A 33 -0.15 1.72 17.15
C GLY A 33 -0.66 3.12 16.79
N LYS A 34 0.15 4.13 17.11
CA LYS A 34 -0.13 5.52 16.73
C LYS A 34 0.05 5.73 15.23
N ARG A 35 -1.04 6.04 14.54
CA ARG A 35 -1.11 6.21 13.08
C ARG A 35 -0.08 7.20 12.57
N GLU A 36 0.06 8.34 13.23
CA GLU A 36 0.98 9.42 12.81
C GLU A 36 2.44 8.97 12.81
N SER A 37 2.85 8.24 13.87
CA SER A 37 4.22 7.72 13.98
C SER A 37 4.51 6.67 12.90
N ILE A 38 3.54 5.80 12.61
CA ILE A 38 3.69 4.78 11.58
C ILE A 38 3.73 5.39 10.20
N THR A 39 2.85 6.35 9.90
CA THR A 39 2.86 7.09 8.64
C THR A 39 4.21 7.74 8.40
N GLN A 40 4.76 8.45 9.40
CA GLN A 40 6.08 9.09 9.28
C GLN A 40 7.18 8.07 8.94
N LYS A 41 7.23 6.95 9.68
CA LYS A 41 8.23 5.91 9.46
C LYS A 41 8.11 5.24 8.09
N ILE A 42 6.89 4.99 7.62
CA ILE A 42 6.65 4.40 6.29
C ILE A 42 7.06 5.37 5.19
N VAL A 43 6.66 6.63 5.30
CA VAL A 43 7.02 7.67 4.32
C VAL A 43 8.53 7.84 4.26
N GLU A 44 9.21 7.89 5.41
CA GLU A 44 10.67 7.99 5.48
C GLU A 44 11.36 6.77 4.85
N ALA A 45 10.92 5.56 5.19
CA ALA A 45 11.48 4.33 4.62
C ALA A 45 11.31 4.27 3.10
N CYS A 46 10.14 4.64 2.58
CA CYS A 46 9.90 4.67 1.14
C CYS A 46 10.73 5.74 0.43
N LEU A 47 10.85 6.93 1.01
CA LEU A 47 11.70 7.99 0.44
C LEU A 47 13.17 7.56 0.38
N GLN A 48 13.67 6.91 1.43
CA GLN A 48 15.07 6.47 1.50
C GLN A 48 15.37 5.28 0.58
N THR A 49 14.41 4.38 0.39
CA THR A 49 14.66 3.11 -0.31
C THR A 49 14.32 3.17 -1.80
N VAL A 50 13.24 3.87 -2.15
CA VAL A 50 12.68 3.88 -3.51
C VAL A 50 12.42 5.29 -4.05
N GLU A 51 12.84 6.33 -3.33
CA GLU A 51 12.71 7.74 -3.74
C GLU A 51 11.28 8.18 -4.09
N MET A 52 10.28 7.48 -3.55
CA MET A 52 8.86 7.77 -3.74
C MET A 52 8.19 8.14 -2.41
N ARG A 53 7.28 9.10 -2.46
CA ARG A 53 6.39 9.43 -1.33
C ARG A 53 5.10 8.62 -1.46
N PRO A 54 4.84 7.63 -0.60
CA PRO A 54 3.60 6.88 -0.64
C PRO A 54 2.45 7.64 0.04
N GLU A 55 1.23 7.32 -0.36
CA GLU A 55 0.03 7.55 0.45
C GLU A 55 -0.17 6.37 1.41
N VAL A 56 -0.30 6.65 2.70
CA VAL A 56 -0.50 5.61 3.73
C VAL A 56 -2.00 5.51 4.05
N LEU A 57 -2.58 4.34 3.84
CA LEU A 57 -3.99 4.05 4.08
C LEU A 57 -4.15 3.07 5.23
N PHE A 58 -4.92 3.44 6.24
CA PHE A 58 -5.23 2.54 7.35
C PHE A 58 -6.46 1.72 7.04
N VAL A 59 -6.30 0.40 7.01
CA VAL A 59 -7.36 -0.56 6.69
C VAL A 59 -7.39 -1.69 7.71
N PRO A 60 -8.54 -2.34 7.92
CA PRO A 60 -8.62 -3.56 8.71
C PRO A 60 -7.65 -4.65 8.21
N LYS A 61 -7.12 -5.46 9.12
CA LYS A 61 -6.24 -6.60 8.80
C LYS A 61 -6.83 -7.53 7.72
N ASN A 62 -8.12 -7.82 7.83
CA ASN A 62 -8.82 -8.73 6.92
C ASN A 62 -8.92 -8.19 5.48
N ASP A 63 -8.78 -6.87 5.26
CA ASP A 63 -8.78 -6.28 3.91
C ASP A 63 -7.44 -6.48 3.20
N ILE A 64 -6.36 -6.69 3.96
CA ILE A 64 -5.01 -6.95 3.44
C ILE A 64 -4.81 -8.45 3.23
N TYR A 65 -5.16 -9.24 4.24
CA TYR A 65 -5.03 -10.69 4.22
C TYR A 65 -6.26 -11.33 4.84
N ASP A 66 -6.96 -12.10 4.03
CA ASP A 66 -8.11 -12.88 4.42
C ASP A 66 -7.76 -14.38 4.29
N PRO A 67 -7.57 -15.10 5.42
CA PRO A 67 -7.21 -16.51 5.41
C PRO A 67 -8.29 -17.40 4.78
N ASP A 68 -9.55 -16.94 4.75
CA ASP A 68 -10.67 -17.70 4.17
C ASP A 68 -10.71 -17.59 2.64
N LYS A 69 -10.15 -16.50 2.07
CA LYS A 69 -10.10 -16.27 0.61
C LYS A 69 -8.81 -16.77 -0.03
N GLY A 70 -7.76 -17.01 0.74
CA GLY A 70 -6.53 -17.57 0.20
C GLY A 70 -5.41 -17.70 1.22
N PHE A 71 -4.64 -18.79 1.10
CA PHE A 71 -3.55 -19.11 2.02
C PHE A 71 -2.29 -18.24 1.85
N LYS A 72 -2.18 -17.47 0.76
CA LYS A 72 -1.00 -16.64 0.48
C LYS A 72 -1.35 -15.17 0.57
N SER A 73 -0.67 -14.45 1.46
CA SER A 73 -0.77 -12.99 1.55
C SER A 73 -0.19 -12.32 0.31
N LYS A 74 -0.99 -11.56 -0.43
CA LYS A 74 -0.53 -10.71 -1.54
C LYS A 74 0.01 -9.40 -0.97
N ARG A 75 1.34 -9.30 -0.84
CA ARG A 75 2.01 -8.13 -0.27
C ARG A 75 2.23 -7.00 -1.28
N ILE A 76 2.26 -7.35 -2.56
CA ILE A 76 2.43 -6.40 -3.66
C ILE A 76 1.26 -6.61 -4.61
N VAL A 77 0.51 -5.55 -4.87
CA VAL A 77 -0.63 -5.54 -5.78
C VAL A 77 -0.42 -4.43 -6.80
N ASP A 78 -0.59 -4.77 -8.08
CA ASP A 78 -0.57 -3.81 -9.17
C ASP A 78 -1.99 -3.65 -9.72
N LEU A 79 -2.55 -2.46 -9.54
CA LEU A 79 -3.88 -2.07 -10.01
C LEU A 79 -3.80 -1.08 -11.17
N ARG A 80 -2.62 -0.82 -11.72
CA ARG A 80 -2.48 0.03 -12.90
C ARG A 80 -3.19 -0.66 -14.08
N ASN A 81 -3.97 0.09 -14.86
CA ASN A 81 -4.63 -0.45 -16.04
C ASN A 81 -3.60 -1.08 -16.98
N LYS A 82 -3.90 -2.30 -17.45
CA LYS A 82 -3.10 -2.93 -18.51
C LYS A 82 -3.34 -2.15 -19.79
N VAL A 83 -2.30 -1.48 -20.28
CA VAL A 83 -2.32 -0.96 -21.65
C VAL A 83 -2.33 -2.19 -22.55
N GLU A 84 -3.45 -2.44 -23.24
CA GLU A 84 -3.48 -3.47 -24.29
C GLU A 84 -2.43 -3.06 -25.35
N LYS A 85 -1.50 -3.99 -25.62
CA LYS A 85 -0.44 -3.82 -26.63
C LYS A 85 -0.94 -4.20 -28.01
#